data_AF-A0A1G7R746-F1
#
_entry.id   AF-A0A1G7R746-F1
#
_cell.length_a   1.000
_cell.length_b   1.000
_cell.length_c   1.000
_cell.angle_alpha   90.00
_cell.angle_beta   90.00
_cell.angle_gamma   90.00
#
_symmetry.space_group_name_H-M   'P 1'
#
loop_
_entity.id
_entity.type
_entity.pdbx_description
1 polymer ?
#
loop_
_entity_poly.entity_id
_entity_poly.type
_entity_poly.pdbx_seq_one_letter_code
_entity_poly.pdbx_strand_id
1 'polypeptide(L)'
;MKTLAKTLFAAALTAVVFTSSAMATFAAEPVKAEIKTTSLSTFNRIWVSGNVKLILTQGEKQNVAGASNYDAAKTSVTTDGKTLFINSMETSQVTLTITVKDLERIEAYGQSVVVTSNNFEVKNLQLFLSQSATAKIRTTAGSLYTVVKEDAVLKLNGTADQSTMIVSNRKNVKLADFASLQSSSYASEAIMKAEQNAMVLAK
;
A
#
# COMPACT_ATOMS: atom_id res chain seq x y z
N MET A 1 27.97 -58.96 -40.44
CA MET A 1 29.33 -59.10 -40.98
C MET A 1 29.30 -58.82 -42.48
N LYS A 2 30.19 -57.94 -42.98
CA LYS A 2 30.57 -57.69 -44.41
C LYS A 2 29.50 -56.95 -45.24
N THR A 3 29.73 -55.89 -46.02
CA THR A 3 30.90 -55.26 -46.70
C THR A 3 30.47 -53.82 -47.11
N LEU A 4 31.23 -52.76 -46.79
CA LEU A 4 32.30 -52.10 -47.57
C LEU A 4 31.94 -51.53 -48.95
N ALA A 5 31.86 -50.18 -48.96
CA ALA A 5 32.44 -49.21 -49.92
C ALA A 5 31.93 -49.12 -51.38
N LYS A 6 31.46 -47.91 -51.75
CA LYS A 6 32.06 -47.00 -52.77
C LYS A 6 31.05 -45.87 -53.11
N THR A 7 31.36 -44.63 -52.69
CA THR A 7 31.84 -43.52 -53.56
C THR A 7 30.71 -42.81 -54.31
N LEU A 8 30.50 -41.51 -54.02
CA LEU A 8 30.73 -40.40 -54.96
C LEU A 8 30.29 -39.08 -54.33
N PHE A 9 31.26 -38.17 -54.20
CA PHE A 9 31.07 -36.77 -53.89
C PHE A 9 30.27 -36.11 -55.02
N ALA A 10 29.12 -35.53 -54.70
CA ALA A 10 28.51 -34.48 -55.50
C ALA A 10 28.40 -33.24 -54.62
N ALA A 11 29.44 -32.42 -54.68
CA ALA A 11 29.43 -31.08 -54.12
C ALA A 11 28.45 -30.22 -54.95
N ALA A 12 27.29 -29.91 -54.37
CA ALA A 12 26.43 -28.83 -54.86
C ALA A 12 26.61 -27.64 -53.91
N LEU A 13 27.48 -26.72 -54.28
CA LEU A 13 27.67 -25.43 -53.64
C LEU A 13 26.43 -24.56 -53.93
N THR A 14 25.38 -24.68 -53.11
CA THR A 14 24.27 -23.74 -53.15
C THR A 14 24.70 -22.45 -52.46
N ALA A 15 24.84 -21.39 -53.24
CA ALA A 15 25.15 -20.05 -52.78
C ALA A 15 24.14 -19.58 -51.74
N VAL A 16 24.62 -19.29 -50.53
CA VAL A 16 23.86 -18.56 -49.50
C VAL A 16 23.82 -17.10 -49.93
N VAL A 17 22.66 -16.63 -50.39
CA VAL A 17 22.44 -15.21 -50.59
C VAL A 17 22.26 -14.57 -49.22
N PHE A 18 23.31 -13.93 -48.70
CA PHE A 18 23.22 -13.05 -47.55
C PHE A 18 22.55 -11.74 -47.99
N THR A 19 21.23 -11.67 -47.91
CA THR A 19 20.54 -10.38 -47.92
C THR A 19 20.72 -9.73 -46.56
N SER A 20 21.71 -8.85 -46.43
CA SER A 20 21.86 -7.99 -45.25
C SER A 20 20.73 -6.96 -45.22
N SER A 21 19.63 -7.26 -44.53
CA SER A 21 18.69 -6.22 -44.11
C SER A 21 19.37 -5.41 -43.01
N ALA A 22 19.85 -4.21 -43.34
CA ALA A 22 20.21 -3.22 -42.34
C ALA A 22 18.94 -2.84 -41.57
N MET A 23 18.69 -3.51 -40.44
CA MET A 23 17.68 -3.08 -39.49
C MET A 23 18.23 -1.82 -38.84
N ALA A 24 17.66 -0.66 -39.18
CA ALA A 24 17.88 0.55 -38.42
C ALA A 24 17.40 0.28 -36.99
N THR A 25 18.35 0.18 -36.05
CA THR A 25 18.00 0.21 -34.62
C THR A 25 17.53 1.62 -34.31
N PHE A 26 16.21 1.83 -34.28
CA PHE A 26 15.69 2.97 -33.56
C PHE A 26 16.07 2.75 -32.10
N ALA A 27 16.95 3.59 -31.58
CA ALA A 27 17.08 3.74 -30.14
C ALA A 27 15.70 4.15 -29.64
N ALA A 28 14.93 3.18 -29.15
CA ALA A 28 13.73 3.49 -28.41
C ALA A 28 14.21 4.26 -27.19
N GLU A 29 13.86 5.56 -27.12
CA GLU A 29 13.85 6.26 -25.84
C GLU A 29 13.18 5.32 -24.82
N PRO A 30 13.70 5.19 -23.59
CA PRO A 30 13.06 4.36 -22.61
C PRO A 30 11.62 4.83 -22.52
N VAL A 31 10.71 3.99 -23.01
CA VAL A 31 9.27 4.19 -22.89
C VAL A 31 9.09 4.34 -21.40
N LYS A 32 8.90 5.59 -20.93
CA LYS A 32 8.32 5.82 -19.62
C LYS A 32 7.09 4.97 -19.67
N ALA A 33 7.07 3.90 -18.88
CA ALA A 33 5.89 3.10 -18.72
C ALA A 33 4.82 4.10 -18.26
N GLU A 34 4.01 4.57 -19.20
CA GLU A 34 2.74 5.20 -18.89
C GLU A 34 1.95 4.06 -18.29
N ILE A 35 2.08 3.94 -16.97
CA ILE A 35 1.15 3.22 -16.14
C ILE A 35 -0.18 3.78 -16.60
N LYS A 36 -1.01 2.93 -17.23
CA LYS A 36 -2.39 3.27 -17.53
C LYS A 36 -2.92 3.89 -16.26
N THR A 37 -3.08 5.21 -16.28
CA THR A 37 -3.97 5.92 -15.38
C THR A 37 -5.36 5.52 -15.85
N THR A 38 -5.70 4.23 -15.70
CA THR A 38 -7.07 3.86 -15.42
C THR A 38 -7.44 4.81 -14.31
N SER A 39 -8.32 5.77 -14.60
CA SER A 39 -8.85 6.67 -13.59
C SER A 39 -9.24 5.79 -12.42
N LEU A 40 -8.40 5.71 -11.39
CA LEU A 40 -8.69 4.85 -10.27
C LEU A 40 -9.96 5.46 -9.72
N SER A 41 -11.05 4.70 -9.79
CA SER A 41 -12.31 5.00 -9.16
C SER A 41 -12.02 5.56 -7.76
N THR A 42 -12.71 6.64 -7.41
CA THR A 42 -12.41 7.44 -6.23
C THR A 42 -12.35 6.56 -4.98
N PHE A 43 -11.18 6.37 -4.38
CA PHE A 43 -11.04 5.57 -3.16
C PHE A 43 -10.90 6.49 -1.95
N ASN A 44 -11.38 6.01 -0.80
CA ASN A 44 -11.22 6.69 0.47
C ASN A 44 -10.78 5.74 1.60
N ARG A 45 -10.47 4.49 1.24
CA ARG A 45 -9.93 3.47 2.15
C ARG A 45 -8.65 2.91 1.59
N ILE A 46 -7.76 2.52 2.49
CA ILE A 46 -6.50 1.88 2.15
C ILE A 46 -6.41 0.61 2.97
N TRP A 47 -6.18 -0.51 2.28
CA TRP A 47 -5.74 -1.75 2.89
C TRP A 47 -4.33 -2.01 2.40
N VAL A 48 -3.39 -2.19 3.32
CA VAL A 48 -1.98 -2.40 2.99
C VAL A 48 -1.34 -3.50 3.82
N SER A 49 -0.56 -4.36 3.17
CA SER A 49 0.19 -5.43 3.85
C SER A 49 1.55 -5.68 3.18
N GLY A 50 2.45 -6.32 3.93
CA GLY A 50 3.77 -6.72 3.44
C GLY A 50 4.81 -5.60 3.50
N ASN A 51 5.87 -5.72 2.70
CA ASN A 51 7.04 -4.85 2.76
C ASN A 51 6.89 -3.59 1.89
N VAL A 52 5.97 -2.72 2.28
CA VAL A 52 5.62 -1.53 1.50
C VAL A 52 5.51 -0.29 2.39
N LYS A 53 5.99 0.83 1.88
CA LYS A 53 5.87 2.15 2.48
C LYS A 53 4.94 3.03 1.66
N LEU A 54 3.89 3.53 2.29
CA LEU A 54 2.96 4.48 1.72
C LEU A 54 3.27 5.89 2.21
N ILE A 55 3.40 6.83 1.29
CA ILE A 55 3.45 8.26 1.57
C ILE A 55 2.12 8.84 1.10
N LEU A 56 1.23 9.12 2.05
CA LEU A 56 -0.11 9.63 1.80
C LEU A 56 -0.09 11.15 1.80
N THR A 57 -0.68 11.75 0.78
CA THR A 57 -0.87 13.20 0.67
C THR A 57 -2.36 13.47 0.47
N GLN A 58 -2.95 14.34 1.28
CA GLN A 58 -4.31 14.80 1.01
C GLN A 58 -4.30 15.79 -0.17
N GLY A 59 -5.16 15.58 -1.16
CA GLY A 59 -5.27 16.49 -2.31
C GLY A 59 -6.42 16.17 -3.27
N GLU A 60 -6.82 17.17 -4.06
CA GLU A 60 -8.01 17.09 -4.93
C GLU A 60 -7.94 16.01 -6.01
N LYS A 61 -6.78 15.83 -6.64
CA LYS A 61 -6.58 14.85 -7.70
C LYS A 61 -6.03 13.57 -7.11
N GLN A 62 -6.88 12.54 -7.05
CA GLN A 62 -6.44 11.23 -6.59
C GLN A 62 -5.42 10.63 -7.55
N ASN A 63 -4.37 10.02 -7.00
CA ASN A 63 -3.29 9.44 -7.79
C ASN A 63 -2.55 8.37 -6.98
N VAL A 64 -1.99 7.40 -7.69
CA VAL A 64 -1.03 6.43 -7.13
C VAL A 64 0.22 6.46 -7.99
N ALA A 65 1.33 6.88 -7.40
CA ALA A 65 2.62 7.01 -8.06
C ALA A 65 3.68 6.14 -7.39
N GLY A 66 4.75 5.85 -8.14
CA GLY A 66 5.86 5.01 -7.67
C GLY A 66 5.77 3.55 -8.12
N ALA A 67 4.95 3.22 -9.12
CA ALA A 67 4.77 1.83 -9.56
C ALA A 67 5.86 1.27 -10.49
N SER A 68 6.87 2.05 -10.84
CA SER A 68 7.95 1.63 -11.74
C SER A 68 9.14 0.96 -11.03
N ASN A 69 9.04 0.66 -9.73
CA ASN A 69 10.13 0.11 -8.92
C ASN A 69 9.82 -1.25 -8.27
N TYR A 70 8.75 -1.93 -8.68
CA TYR A 70 8.35 -3.22 -8.11
C TYR A 70 8.11 -4.29 -9.17
N ASP A 71 8.36 -5.54 -8.81
CA ASP A 71 7.99 -6.73 -9.55
C ASP A 71 6.48 -6.97 -9.44
N ALA A 72 5.78 -6.89 -10.57
CA ALA A 72 4.32 -7.09 -10.63
C ALA A 72 3.89 -8.52 -10.24
N ALA A 73 4.81 -9.49 -10.21
CA ALA A 73 4.55 -10.83 -9.68
C ALA A 73 4.57 -10.88 -8.15
N LYS A 74 5.18 -9.88 -7.48
CA LYS A 74 5.36 -9.83 -6.02
C LYS A 74 4.59 -8.71 -5.35
N THR A 75 4.22 -7.68 -6.11
CA THR A 75 3.51 -6.50 -5.61
C THR A 75 2.24 -6.26 -6.41
N SER A 76 1.13 -6.14 -5.70
CA SER A 76 -0.19 -5.86 -6.28
C SER A 76 -0.70 -4.51 -5.79
N VAL A 77 -1.17 -3.68 -6.72
CA VAL A 77 -1.86 -2.42 -6.43
C VAL A 77 -3.18 -2.43 -7.20
N THR A 78 -4.29 -2.63 -6.50
CA THR A 78 -5.62 -2.79 -7.09
C THR A 78 -6.67 -1.98 -6.33
N THR A 79 -7.81 -1.69 -6.93
CA THR A 79 -8.91 -0.98 -6.27
C THR A 79 -10.25 -1.63 -6.62
N ASP A 80 -11.18 -1.62 -5.66
CA ASP A 80 -12.60 -1.95 -5.89
C ASP A 80 -13.47 -0.68 -6.08
N GLY A 81 -12.84 0.49 -6.17
CA GLY A 81 -13.50 1.79 -6.24
C GLY A 81 -13.92 2.39 -4.92
N LYS A 82 -13.54 1.77 -3.80
CA LYS A 82 -13.66 2.34 -2.46
C LYS A 82 -12.36 2.18 -1.67
N THR A 83 -11.73 1.03 -1.82
CA THR A 83 -10.52 0.61 -1.12
C THR A 83 -9.40 0.40 -2.11
N LEU A 84 -8.28 1.07 -1.88
CA LEU A 84 -7.02 0.77 -2.53
C LEU A 84 -6.33 -0.37 -1.76
N PHE A 85 -6.16 -1.51 -2.42
CA PHE A 85 -5.49 -2.69 -1.89
C PHE A 85 -4.05 -2.74 -2.37
N ILE A 86 -3.12 -2.81 -1.43
CA ILE A 86 -1.69 -2.85 -1.70
C ILE A 86 -1.06 -4.00 -0.93
N ASN A 87 -0.39 -4.89 -1.62
CA ASN A 87 0.38 -5.96 -1.00
C ASN A 87 1.74 -6.08 -1.67
N SER A 88 2.79 -6.31 -0.88
CA SER A 88 4.12 -6.58 -1.42
C SER A 88 4.84 -7.70 -0.68
N MET A 89 5.30 -8.69 -1.43
CA MET A 89 6.18 -9.77 -0.97
C MET A 89 7.65 -9.51 -1.34
N GLU A 90 7.98 -8.30 -1.76
CA GLU A 90 9.34 -7.91 -2.11
C GLU A 90 10.27 -7.96 -0.90
N THR A 91 11.51 -8.39 -1.12
CA THR A 91 12.56 -8.34 -0.08
C THR A 91 12.96 -6.90 0.23
N SER A 92 12.94 -6.04 -0.79
CA SER A 92 13.21 -4.61 -0.67
C SER A 92 11.91 -3.85 -0.47
N GLN A 93 11.92 -2.81 0.38
CA GLN A 93 10.72 -2.04 0.67
C GLN A 93 10.27 -1.24 -0.55
N VAL A 94 9.08 -1.56 -1.07
CA VAL A 94 8.44 -0.77 -2.14
C VAL A 94 7.93 0.54 -1.55
N THR A 95 8.19 1.68 -2.19
CA THR A 95 7.63 2.97 -1.76
C THR A 95 6.63 3.49 -2.79
N LEU A 96 5.40 3.75 -2.34
CA LEU A 96 4.33 4.33 -3.15
C LEU A 96 3.92 5.68 -2.57
N THR A 97 3.70 6.65 -3.45
CA THR A 97 3.13 7.96 -3.09
C THR A 97 1.68 7.99 -3.55
N ILE A 98 0.77 8.22 -2.61
CA ILE A 98 -0.67 8.18 -2.86
C ILE A 98 -1.25 9.55 -2.54
N THR A 99 -1.94 10.13 -3.51
CA THR A 99 -2.79 11.30 -3.29
C THR A 99 -4.22 10.83 -3.16
N VAL A 100 -4.88 11.22 -2.07
CA VAL A 100 -6.28 10.90 -1.81
C VAL A 100 -7.00 12.16 -1.32
N LYS A 101 -8.23 12.38 -1.79
CA LYS A 101 -9.02 13.55 -1.40
C LYS A 101 -9.60 13.41 0.00
N ASP A 102 -10.35 12.33 0.21
CA ASP A 102 -11.00 12.00 1.47
C ASP A 102 -10.45 10.68 1.97
N LEU A 103 -9.98 10.63 3.22
CA LEU A 103 -9.47 9.41 3.84
C LEU A 103 -10.38 9.02 5.01
N GLU A 104 -11.04 7.88 4.89
CA GLU A 104 -11.93 7.35 5.92
C GLU A 104 -11.27 6.22 6.72
N ARG A 105 -10.40 5.42 6.09
CA ARG A 105 -9.85 4.23 6.73
C ARG A 105 -8.46 3.87 6.22
N ILE A 106 -7.61 3.45 7.15
CA ILE A 106 -6.36 2.75 6.89
C ILE A 106 -6.37 1.43 7.66
N GLU A 107 -6.19 0.32 6.96
CA GLU A 107 -5.90 -0.98 7.54
C GLU A 107 -4.49 -1.38 7.13
N ALA A 108 -3.60 -1.57 8.11
CA ALA A 108 -2.19 -1.84 7.86
C ALA A 108 -1.71 -3.09 8.61
N TYR A 109 -1.06 -3.97 7.87
CA TYR A 109 -0.61 -5.28 8.32
C TYR A 109 0.83 -5.57 7.86
N GLY A 110 1.39 -6.71 8.27
CA GLY A 110 2.73 -7.13 7.91
C GLY A 110 3.80 -6.14 8.39
N GLN A 111 4.76 -5.83 7.52
CA GLN A 111 5.84 -4.87 7.77
C GLN A 111 5.57 -3.51 7.11
N SER A 112 4.30 -3.20 6.84
CA SER A 112 3.94 -2.01 6.09
C SER A 112 4.19 -0.74 6.90
N VAL A 113 4.52 0.35 6.20
CA VAL A 113 4.77 1.65 6.80
C VAL A 113 3.86 2.69 6.14
N VAL A 114 2.96 3.30 6.89
CA VAL A 114 2.06 4.35 6.37
C VAL A 114 2.45 5.69 6.98
N VAL A 115 2.68 6.70 6.14
CA VAL A 115 3.08 8.05 6.58
C VAL A 115 2.25 9.10 5.87
N THR A 116 1.68 10.05 6.60
CA THR A 116 1.06 11.25 6.01
C THR A 116 2.12 12.34 5.78
N SER A 117 2.20 12.88 4.56
CA SER A 117 3.11 13.96 4.19
C SER A 117 2.60 15.34 4.67
N ASN A 118 1.29 15.55 4.67
CA ASN A 118 0.61 16.76 5.15
C ASN A 118 -0.40 16.43 6.28
N ASN A 119 -1.17 17.43 6.74
CA ASN A 119 -2.28 17.22 7.65
C ASN A 119 -3.49 16.73 6.87
N PHE A 120 -4.14 15.66 7.34
CA PHE A 120 -5.40 15.18 6.80
C PHE A 120 -6.57 15.79 7.54
N GLU A 121 -7.35 16.65 6.88
CA GLU A 121 -8.61 17.20 7.39
C GLU A 121 -9.77 16.30 6.95
N VAL A 122 -10.36 15.57 7.90
CA VAL A 122 -11.33 14.51 7.60
C VAL A 122 -12.47 14.48 8.62
N LYS A 123 -13.68 14.12 8.17
CA LYS A 123 -14.82 13.97 9.09
C LYS A 123 -14.65 12.79 10.03
N ASN A 124 -14.28 11.64 9.48
CA ASN A 124 -14.08 10.40 10.24
C ASN A 124 -12.83 9.69 9.73
N LEU A 125 -11.97 9.24 10.63
CA LEU A 125 -10.82 8.42 10.30
C LEU A 125 -10.79 7.17 11.17
N GLN A 126 -10.56 6.03 10.52
CA GLN A 126 -10.41 4.75 11.19
C GLN A 126 -9.03 4.16 10.90
N LEU A 127 -8.30 3.80 11.95
CA LEU A 127 -6.96 3.22 11.86
C LEU A 127 -6.97 1.82 12.47
N PHE A 128 -6.65 0.82 11.68
CA PHE A 128 -6.53 -0.57 12.13
C PHE A 128 -5.11 -1.06 11.83
N LEU A 129 -4.32 -1.28 12.88
CA LEU A 129 -2.93 -1.69 12.76
C LEU A 129 -2.72 -3.01 13.50
N SER A 130 -2.12 -3.99 12.82
CA SER A 130 -1.77 -5.30 13.40
C SER A 130 -0.40 -5.78 12.90
N GLN A 131 0.08 -6.91 13.43
CA GLN A 131 1.39 -7.47 13.14
C GLN A 131 2.50 -6.45 13.43
N SER A 132 3.41 -6.21 12.50
CA SER A 132 4.54 -5.27 12.68
C SER A 132 4.34 -3.96 11.91
N ALA A 133 3.09 -3.61 11.56
CA ALA A 133 2.80 -2.43 10.77
C ALA A 133 3.14 -1.14 11.56
N THR A 134 3.64 -0.12 10.86
CA THR A 134 3.93 1.19 11.46
C THR A 134 3.14 2.28 10.77
N ALA A 135 2.37 3.06 11.53
CA ALA A 135 1.68 4.25 11.02
C ALA A 135 2.22 5.53 11.67
N LYS A 136 2.46 6.57 10.86
CA LYS A 136 2.83 7.92 11.27
C LYS A 136 1.82 8.90 10.66
N ILE A 137 0.78 9.22 11.43
CA ILE A 137 -0.41 9.93 10.93
C ILE A 137 -0.49 11.32 11.56
N ARG A 138 -0.78 12.32 10.73
CA ARG A 138 -1.13 13.69 11.14
C ARG A 138 -2.50 14.03 10.59
N THR A 139 -3.45 14.34 11.47
CA THR A 139 -4.84 14.58 11.08
C THR A 139 -5.54 15.58 11.99
N THR A 140 -6.50 16.31 11.40
CA THR A 140 -7.59 16.99 12.10
C THR A 140 -8.86 16.22 11.79
N ALA A 141 -9.42 15.51 12.77
CA ALA A 141 -10.55 14.61 12.56
C ALA A 141 -11.79 15.01 13.38
N GLY A 142 -12.99 14.92 12.81
CA GLY A 142 -14.20 14.98 13.63
C GLY A 142 -14.28 13.77 14.58
N SER A 143 -14.14 12.57 14.03
CA SER A 143 -14.06 11.32 14.80
C SER A 143 -12.86 10.48 14.40
N LEU A 144 -12.09 10.02 15.38
CA LEU A 144 -10.95 9.13 15.20
C LEU A 144 -11.16 7.82 15.96
N TYR A 145 -11.30 6.72 15.23
CA TYR A 145 -11.35 5.38 15.80
C TYR A 145 -10.06 4.63 15.50
N THR A 146 -9.38 4.12 16.52
CA THR A 146 -8.05 3.53 16.37
C THR A 146 -7.98 2.18 17.07
N VAL A 147 -7.43 1.18 16.39
CA VAL A 147 -7.15 -0.15 16.91
C VAL A 147 -5.69 -0.49 16.63
N VAL A 148 -4.93 -0.77 17.68
CA VAL A 148 -3.51 -1.15 17.59
C VAL A 148 -3.31 -2.49 18.32
N LYS A 149 -3.05 -3.53 17.53
CA LYS A 149 -2.90 -4.92 17.97
C LYS A 149 -1.45 -5.39 17.75
N GLU A 150 -1.07 -6.43 18.50
CA GLU A 150 0.22 -7.10 18.35
C GLU A 150 1.40 -6.12 18.46
N ASP A 151 2.37 -6.19 17.56
CA ASP A 151 3.59 -5.38 17.55
C ASP A 151 3.45 -4.08 16.74
N ALA A 152 2.23 -3.74 16.31
CA ALA A 152 2.01 -2.61 15.42
C ALA A 152 2.24 -1.30 16.15
N VAL A 153 2.86 -0.33 15.49
CA VAL A 153 3.26 0.95 16.09
C VAL A 153 2.49 2.10 15.47
N LEU A 154 1.90 2.95 16.32
CA LEU A 154 1.25 4.19 15.92
C LEU A 154 2.01 5.40 16.46
N LYS A 155 2.33 6.34 15.57
CA LYS A 155 2.71 7.72 15.94
C LYS A 155 1.63 8.65 15.40
N LEU A 156 0.94 9.34 16.30
CA LEU A 156 -0.21 10.18 15.96
C LEU A 156 0.05 11.63 16.38
N ASN A 157 -0.28 12.56 15.49
CA ASN A 157 -0.23 14.01 15.69
C ASN A 157 -1.53 14.67 15.22
N GLY A 158 -1.84 15.87 15.74
CA GLY A 158 -2.96 16.69 15.30
C GLY A 158 -4.10 16.71 16.32
N THR A 159 -5.34 16.78 15.85
CA THR A 159 -6.50 16.93 16.74
C THR A 159 -7.67 16.04 16.34
N ALA A 160 -8.53 15.72 17.31
CA ALA A 160 -9.85 15.18 17.02
C ALA A 160 -10.94 15.68 17.97
N ASP A 161 -12.17 15.88 17.48
CA ASP A 161 -13.27 16.19 18.41
C ASP A 161 -13.55 14.98 19.30
N GLN A 162 -13.64 13.79 18.71
CA GLN A 162 -13.82 12.53 19.41
C GLN A 162 -12.74 11.52 19.03
N SER A 163 -12.15 10.88 20.03
CA SER A 163 -11.19 9.79 19.84
C SER A 163 -11.57 8.56 20.65
N THR A 164 -11.58 7.40 20.00
CA THR A 164 -11.70 6.09 20.65
C THR A 164 -10.52 5.23 20.26
N MET A 165 -9.80 4.70 21.25
CA MET A 165 -8.57 3.96 21.01
C MET A 165 -8.52 2.63 21.74
N ILE A 166 -8.38 1.55 20.98
CA ILE A 166 -8.21 0.19 21.49
C ILE A 166 -6.78 -0.26 21.27
N VAL A 167 -6.02 -0.43 22.35
CA VAL A 167 -4.58 -0.69 22.27
C VAL A 167 -4.21 -1.88 23.12
N SER A 168 -3.72 -2.94 22.48
CA SER A 168 -3.23 -4.13 23.18
C SER A 168 -1.97 -3.85 24.02
N ASN A 169 -1.06 -3.00 23.52
CA ASN A 169 0.15 -2.56 24.21
C ASN A 169 0.36 -1.04 24.05
N ARG A 170 0.16 -0.29 25.14
CA ARG A 170 0.29 1.17 25.17
C ARG A 170 1.65 1.69 24.72
N LYS A 171 2.74 0.92 24.91
CA LYS A 171 4.10 1.34 24.50
C LYS A 171 4.23 1.51 22.99
N ASN A 172 3.34 0.88 22.23
CA ASN A 172 3.36 0.94 20.77
C ASN A 172 2.67 2.20 20.22
N VAL A 173 2.03 3.00 21.08
CA VAL A 173 1.35 4.23 20.68
C VAL A 173 2.11 5.43 21.21
N LYS A 174 2.49 6.33 20.31
CA LYS A 174 3.11 7.62 20.61
C LYS A 174 2.17 8.73 20.18
N LEU A 175 1.49 9.31 21.15
CA LEU A 175 0.67 10.51 20.99
C LEU A 175 1.60 11.70 21.19
N ALA A 176 2.29 12.12 20.14
CA ALA A 176 3.26 13.22 20.26
C ALA A 176 2.49 14.53 20.51
N ASP A 177 2.13 15.25 19.46
CA ASP A 177 1.31 16.48 19.58
C ASP A 177 -0.14 16.19 19.21
N PHE A 178 -0.71 15.11 19.75
CA PHE A 178 -2.12 14.76 19.51
C PHE A 178 -3.01 15.16 20.69
N ALA A 179 -4.11 15.86 20.40
CA ALA A 179 -5.12 16.25 21.38
C ALA A 179 -6.52 15.85 20.93
N SER A 180 -7.42 15.57 21.87
CA SER A 180 -8.83 15.34 21.55
C SER A 180 -9.76 15.96 22.58
N LEU A 181 -10.90 16.51 22.14
CA LEU A 181 -11.89 17.12 23.05
C LEU A 181 -12.56 16.06 23.92
N GLN A 182 -12.87 14.89 23.35
CA GLN A 182 -13.44 13.75 24.05
C GLN A 182 -12.64 12.49 23.69
N SER A 183 -12.06 11.82 24.68
CA SER A 183 -11.29 10.60 24.45
C SER A 183 -11.76 9.43 25.30
N SER A 184 -11.78 8.25 24.69
CA SER A 184 -11.95 6.97 25.38
C SER A 184 -10.86 6.00 24.95
N SER A 185 -10.41 5.15 25.88
CA SER A 185 -9.39 4.18 25.56
C SER A 185 -9.51 2.88 26.33
N TYR A 186 -9.30 1.79 25.62
CA TYR A 186 -9.55 0.43 26.10
C TYR A 186 -8.36 -0.47 25.79
N ALA A 187 -8.11 -1.46 26.65
CA ALA A 187 -7.08 -2.46 26.41
C ALA A 187 -7.51 -3.52 25.37
N SER A 188 -8.81 -3.68 25.14
CA SER A 188 -9.37 -4.60 24.14
C SER A 188 -10.79 -4.21 23.72
N GLU A 189 -11.24 -4.74 22.58
CA GLU A 189 -12.62 -4.59 22.11
C GLU A 189 -13.64 -5.24 23.05
N ALA A 190 -13.26 -6.33 23.73
CA ALA A 190 -14.13 -7.00 24.70
C ALA A 190 -14.43 -6.09 25.89
N ILE A 191 -13.41 -5.38 26.40
CA ILE A 191 -13.56 -4.42 27.50
C ILE A 191 -14.44 -3.25 27.06
N MET A 192 -14.19 -2.68 25.88
CA MET A 192 -15.03 -1.61 25.33
C MET A 192 -16.52 -2.02 25.24
N LYS A 193 -16.80 -3.21 24.70
CA LYS A 193 -18.17 -3.71 24.58
C LYS A 193 -18.83 -3.95 25.94
N ALA A 194 -18.08 -4.47 26.91
CA ALA A 194 -18.58 -4.67 28.26
C ALA A 194 -18.98 -3.34 28.93
N GLU A 195 -18.16 -2.30 28.78
CA GLU A 195 -18.44 -0.96 29.32
C GLU A 195 -19.66 -0.32 28.65
N GLN A 196 -19.76 -0.41 27.31
CA GLN A 196 -20.92 0.07 26.57
C GLN A 196 -22.21 -0.65 27.00
N ASN A 197 -22.16 -1.96 27.18
CA ASN A 197 -23.32 -2.74 27.64
C ASN A 197 -23.74 -2.33 29.06
N ALA A 198 -22.77 -2.13 29.97
CA ALA A 198 -23.06 -1.68 31.32
C ALA A 198 -23.73 -0.29 31.34
N MET A 199 -23.29 0.63 30.48
CA MET A 199 -23.91 1.95 30.34
C MET A 199 -25.34 1.91 29.80
N VAL A 200 -25.65 0.96 28.90
CA VAL A 200 -27.01 0.77 28.38
C VAL A 200 -27.94 0.23 29.45
N LEU A 201 -27.47 -0.72 30.27
CA LEU A 201 -28.24 -1.30 31.36
C LEU A 201 -28.46 -0.35 32.55
N ALA A 202 -27.65 0.69 32.67
CA ALA A 202 -27.76 1.71 33.71
C ALA A 202 -28.72 2.88 33.36
N LYS A 203 -29.34 2.86 32.18
CA LYS A 203 -30.34 3.83 31.73
C LYS A 203 -31.74 3.25 31.84
#